data_AF-A0A524QCS2-F1
#
_entry.id   AF-A0A524QCS2-F1
#
_cell.length_a   1.000
_cell.length_b   1.000
_cell.length_c   1.000
_cell.angle_alpha   90.00
_cell.angle_beta   90.00
_cell.angle_gamma   90.00
#
_symmetry.space_group_name_H-M   'P 1'
#
loop_
_entity.id
_entity.type
_entity.pdbx_description
1 polymer ?
#
loop_
_entity_poly.entity_id
_entity_poly.type
_entity_poly.pdbx_seq_one_letter_code
_entity_poly.pdbx_strand_id
1 'polypeptide(L)'
;MTYYLPSDNSIARGFVGCDTEELGLPSQEDYVAAYCERTGRDGIADWTFFMAFSLFRTAAIQHGVYARALKGNASSETAHLFGNMFAFVARQGWSLLEETQ
;
A
#
# COMPACT_ATOMS: atom_id res chain seq x y z
N MET A 1 -4.22 -2.13 -1.45
CA MET A 1 -3.02 -1.31 -1.13
C MET A 1 -2.35 -0.80 -2.40
N THR A 2 -1.97 -1.67 -3.34
CA THR A 2 -1.33 -1.28 -4.61
C THR A 2 -2.14 -0.28 -5.43
N TYR A 3 -3.47 -0.39 -5.42
CA TYR A 3 -4.38 0.59 -6.04
C TYR A 3 -4.36 2.00 -5.41
N TYR A 4 -3.71 2.19 -4.25
CA TYR A 4 -3.63 3.48 -3.54
C TYR A 4 -2.20 4.05 -3.48
N LEU A 5 -1.26 3.41 -4.15
CA LEU A 5 0.13 3.85 -4.23
C LEU A 5 0.45 4.30 -5.67
N PRO A 6 1.29 5.32 -5.85
CA PRO A 6 1.66 5.80 -7.17
C PRO A 6 2.58 4.83 -7.91
N SER A 7 2.43 4.78 -9.22
CA SER A 7 3.20 3.88 -10.09
C SER A 7 4.66 4.31 -10.30
N ASP A 8 4.95 5.60 -10.14
CA ASP A 8 6.27 6.20 -10.35
C ASP A 8 7.23 6.08 -9.14
N ASN A 9 6.74 5.57 -8.00
CA ASN A 9 7.54 5.45 -6.80
C ASN A 9 8.47 4.22 -6.84
N SER A 10 9.78 4.40 -6.76
CA SER A 10 10.76 3.32 -6.93
C SER A 10 10.74 2.22 -5.86
N ILE A 11 10.12 2.45 -4.69
CA ILE A 11 10.16 1.53 -3.54
C ILE A 11 8.76 1.00 -3.20
N ALA A 12 7.73 1.86 -3.27
CA ALA A 12 6.35 1.54 -2.97
C ALA A 12 5.49 1.71 -4.23
N ARG A 13 5.77 0.90 -5.27
CA ARG A 13 5.04 0.95 -6.55
C ARG A 13 3.59 0.50 -6.39
N GLY A 14 2.68 1.31 -6.92
CA GLY A 14 1.28 0.95 -7.07
C GLY A 14 0.75 1.20 -8.48
N PHE A 15 -0.56 1.40 -8.58
CA PHE A 15 -1.27 1.60 -9.85
C PHE A 15 -1.86 3.00 -10.01
N VAL A 16 -1.74 3.89 -9.01
CA VAL A 16 -2.22 5.27 -9.15
C VAL A 16 -1.42 5.95 -10.27
N GLY A 17 -2.14 6.52 -11.24
CA GLY A 17 -1.58 7.13 -12.45
C GLY A 17 -1.35 6.16 -13.61
N CYS A 18 -1.68 4.87 -13.47
CA CYS A 18 -1.74 3.91 -14.57
C CYS A 18 -3.18 3.69 -15.04
N ASP A 19 -3.35 3.43 -16.33
CA ASP A 19 -4.56 2.82 -16.85
C ASP A 19 -4.49 1.30 -16.59
N THR A 20 -5.23 0.82 -15.60
CA THR A 20 -5.23 -0.61 -15.27
C THR A 20 -5.87 -1.45 -16.35
N GLU A 21 -6.85 -0.91 -17.09
CA GLU A 21 -7.52 -1.63 -18.17
C GLU A 21 -6.58 -1.85 -19.36
N GLU A 22 -5.82 -0.81 -19.77
CA GLU A 22 -4.82 -0.95 -20.83
C GLU A 22 -3.72 -1.96 -20.46
N LEU A 23 -3.41 -2.08 -19.17
CA LEU A 23 -2.48 -3.08 -18.63
C LEU A 23 -3.09 -4.49 -18.52
N GLY A 24 -4.37 -4.66 -18.86
CA GLY A 24 -5.09 -5.94 -18.73
C GLY A 24 -5.33 -6.36 -17.28
N LEU A 25 -5.27 -5.41 -16.34
CA LEU A 25 -5.52 -5.63 -14.91
C LEU A 25 -6.97 -5.30 -14.59
N PRO A 26 -7.61 -6.07 -13.68
CA PRO A 26 -8.95 -5.72 -13.22
C PRO A 26 -8.92 -4.41 -12.43
N SER A 27 -10.05 -3.70 -12.40
CA SER A 27 -10.26 -2.63 -11.44
C SER A 27 -10.19 -3.19 -10.00
N GLN A 28 -10.06 -2.29 -9.03
CA GLN A 28 -10.06 -2.69 -7.63
C GLN A 28 -11.42 -3.29 -7.23
N GLU A 29 -12.50 -2.69 -7.71
CA GLU A 29 -13.88 -3.09 -7.48
C GLU A 29 -14.12 -4.50 -8.04
N ASP A 30 -13.71 -4.75 -9.28
CA ASP A 30 -13.84 -6.06 -9.92
C ASP A 30 -13.03 -7.13 -9.18
N TYR A 31 -11.82 -6.77 -8.74
CA TYR A 31 -10.98 -7.67 -7.98
C TYR A 31 -11.60 -8.05 -6.63
N VAL A 32 -12.17 -7.07 -5.92
CA VAL A 32 -12.88 -7.29 -4.66
C VAL A 32 -14.16 -8.11 -4.88
N ALA A 33 -14.91 -7.83 -5.94
CA ALA A 33 -16.13 -8.58 -6.29
C ALA A 33 -15.82 -10.05 -6.57
N ALA A 34 -14.82 -10.33 -7.41
CA ALA A 34 -14.38 -11.69 -7.71
C ALA A 34 -13.87 -12.43 -6.45
N TYR A 35 -13.21 -11.73 -5.53
CA TYR A 35 -12.80 -12.29 -4.24
C TYR A 35 -14.01 -12.64 -3.37
N CYS A 36 -15.00 -11.75 -3.29
CA CYS A 36 -16.20 -11.95 -2.50
C CYS A 36 -17.01 -13.15 -3.01
N GLU A 37 -17.21 -13.25 -4.33
CA GLU A 37 -17.86 -14.40 -4.98
C GLU A 37 -17.17 -15.73 -4.62
N ARG A 38 -15.85 -15.79 -4.80
CA ARG A 38 -15.06 -17.01 -4.52
C ARG A 38 -15.02 -17.40 -3.04
N THR A 39 -15.28 -16.46 -2.14
CA THR A 39 -15.25 -16.68 -0.70
C THR A 39 -16.63 -16.73 -0.05
N GLY A 40 -17.71 -16.65 -0.85
CA GLY A 40 -19.08 -16.66 -0.35
C GLY A 40 -19.42 -15.45 0.53
N ARG A 41 -18.83 -14.29 0.23
CA ARG A 41 -19.09 -13.03 0.93
C ARG A 41 -19.95 -12.12 0.07
N ASP A 42 -20.84 -11.37 0.71
CA ASP A 42 -21.66 -10.35 0.02
C ASP A 42 -20.86 -9.06 -0.25
N GLY A 43 -19.76 -8.85 0.48
CA GLY A 43 -18.89 -7.69 0.35
C GLY A 43 -17.87 -7.61 1.48
N ILE A 44 -17.11 -6.51 1.51
CA ILE A 44 -16.17 -6.20 2.59
C ILE A 44 -16.54 -4.83 3.16
N ALA A 45 -17.14 -4.82 4.34
CA ALA A 45 -17.43 -3.59 5.08
C ALA A 45 -16.12 -2.86 5.45
N ASP A 46 -16.17 -1.54 5.53
CA ASP A 46 -15.03 -0.70 5.93
C ASP A 46 -13.74 -0.99 5.12
N TRP A 47 -13.89 -1.23 3.82
CA TRP A 47 -12.77 -1.53 2.93
C TRP A 47 -11.63 -0.49 3.05
N THR A 48 -11.98 0.79 3.14
CA THR A 48 -11.02 1.89 3.38
C THR A 48 -10.20 1.66 4.64
N PHE A 49 -10.80 1.26 5.76
CA PHE A 49 -10.08 0.98 7.01
C PHE A 49 -9.04 -0.13 6.82
N PHE A 50 -9.41 -1.23 6.15
CA PHE A 50 -8.47 -2.32 5.89
C PHE A 50 -7.30 -1.89 5.01
N MET A 51 -7.54 -0.99 4.05
CA MET A 51 -6.50 -0.45 3.17
C MET A 51 -5.59 0.53 3.91
N ALA A 52 -6.14 1.45 4.70
CA ALA A 52 -5.38 2.33 5.58
C ALA A 52 -4.53 1.54 6.57
N PHE A 53 -5.11 0.54 7.26
CA PHE A 53 -4.38 -0.36 8.16
C PHE A 53 -3.22 -1.07 7.45
N SER A 54 -3.45 -1.58 6.23
CA SER A 54 -2.42 -2.26 5.44
C SER A 54 -1.28 -1.31 5.05
N LEU A 55 -1.57 -0.04 4.74
CA LEU A 55 -0.57 0.99 4.48
C LEU A 55 0.24 1.32 5.75
N PHE A 56 -0.42 1.54 6.89
CA PHE A 56 0.27 1.77 8.17
C PHE A 56 1.15 0.59 8.58
N ARG A 57 0.68 -0.64 8.39
CA ARG A 57 1.49 -1.86 8.62
C ARG A 57 2.73 -1.86 7.74
N THR A 58 2.60 -1.53 6.46
CA THR A 58 3.73 -1.43 5.53
C THR A 58 4.71 -0.35 5.96
N ALA A 59 4.22 0.84 6.34
CA ALA A 59 5.04 1.92 6.86
C ALA A 59 5.83 1.49 8.11
N ALA A 60 5.18 0.80 9.06
CA ALA A 60 5.86 0.30 10.25
C ALA A 60 6.98 -0.70 9.93
N ILE A 61 6.76 -1.59 8.95
CA ILE A 61 7.79 -2.53 8.47
C ILE A 61 8.98 -1.77 7.86
N GLN A 62 8.70 -0.82 6.96
CA GLN A 62 9.73 0.01 6.31
C GLN A 62 10.53 0.83 7.34
N HIS A 63 9.84 1.41 8.33
CA HIS A 63 10.49 2.13 9.43
C HIS A 63 11.39 1.21 10.26
N GLY A 64 10.95 -0.01 10.57
CA GLY A 64 11.75 -1.00 11.30
C GLY A 64 12.99 -1.48 10.52
N VAL A 65 12.92 -1.55 9.19
CA VAL A 65 14.10 -1.81 8.34
C VAL A 65 15.06 -0.62 8.39
N TYR A 66 14.56 0.59 8.19
CA TYR A 66 15.37 1.81 8.23
C TYR A 66 16.05 2.02 9.59
N ALA A 67 15.33 1.83 10.69
CA ALA A 67 15.87 1.95 12.04
C ALA A 67 17.00 0.96 12.33
N ARG A 68 16.95 -0.25 11.77
CA ARG A 68 18.05 -1.22 11.86
C ARG A 68 19.24 -0.83 10.98
N ALA A 69 18.99 -0.24 9.81
CA ALA A 69 20.03 0.31 8.94
C ALA A 69 20.83 1.43 9.62
N LEU A 70 20.14 2.37 10.28
CA LEU A 70 20.77 3.45 11.05
C LEU A 70 21.67 2.93 12.18
N LYS A 71 21.37 1.75 12.72
CA LYS A 71 22.17 1.07 13.76
C LYS A 71 23.30 0.21 13.18
N GLY A 72 23.54 0.25 11.87
CA GLY A 72 24.56 -0.56 11.19
C GLY A 72 24.21 -2.05 11.11
N ASN A 73 22.95 -2.43 11.34
CA ASN A 73 22.49 -3.82 11.39
C ASN A 73 21.45 -4.13 10.29
N ALA A 74 21.59 -3.50 9.12
CA ALA A 74 20.82 -3.89 7.94
C ALA A 74 21.65 -4.81 7.06
N SER A 75 21.04 -5.91 6.62
CA SER A 75 21.65 -6.87 5.70
C SER A 75 21.66 -6.42 4.23
N SER A 76 21.13 -5.24 3.93
CA SER A 76 20.94 -4.75 2.55
C SER A 76 21.34 -3.28 2.43
N GLU A 77 22.08 -2.94 1.36
CA GLU A 77 22.49 -1.58 1.04
C GLU A 77 21.31 -0.65 0.72
N THR A 78 20.18 -1.20 0.25
CA THR A 78 18.97 -0.42 -0.05
C THR A 78 18.18 -0.04 1.19
N ALA A 79 18.57 -0.51 2.38
CA ALA A 79 17.84 -0.26 3.62
C ALA A 79 17.76 1.24 4.00
N HIS A 80 18.73 2.05 3.56
CA HIS A 80 18.72 3.50 3.75
C HIS A 80 17.68 4.22 2.88
N LEU A 81 17.31 3.65 1.73
CA LEU A 81 16.32 4.23 0.81
C LEU A 81 14.91 4.25 1.40
N PHE A 82 14.63 3.41 2.41
CA PHE A 82 13.34 3.37 3.09
C PHE A 82 13.10 4.55 4.05
N GLY A 83 14.11 5.38 4.34
CA GLY A 83 14.03 6.44 5.34
C GLY A 83 12.94 7.48 5.09
N ASN A 84 12.76 7.94 3.85
CA ASN A 84 11.65 8.84 3.53
C ASN A 84 10.39 8.07 3.08
N MET A 85 10.52 6.78 2.76
CA MET A 85 9.45 5.99 2.17
C MET A 85 8.37 5.62 3.18
N PHE A 86 8.76 5.24 4.40
CA PHE A 86 7.76 4.86 5.41
C PHE A 86 6.81 6.01 5.73
N ALA A 87 7.31 7.25 5.76
CA ALA A 87 6.50 8.43 6.02
C ALA A 87 5.54 8.73 4.87
N PHE A 88 5.97 8.50 3.62
CA PHE A 88 5.10 8.60 2.44
C PHE A 88 3.96 7.58 2.52
N VAL A 89 4.27 6.30 2.75
CA VAL A 89 3.24 5.24 2.83
C VAL A 89 2.27 5.49 3.99
N ALA A 90 2.76 5.99 5.14
CA ALA A 90 1.91 6.37 6.26
C ALA A 90 0.94 7.52 5.90
N ARG A 91 1.41 8.53 5.16
CA ARG A 91 0.55 9.63 4.69
C ARG A 91 -0.54 9.15 3.72
N GLN A 92 -0.21 8.23 2.81
CA GLN A 92 -1.22 7.61 1.94
C GLN A 92 -2.27 6.83 2.77
N GLY A 93 -1.84 6.15 3.84
CA GLY A 93 -2.78 5.49 4.75
C GLY A 93 -3.72 6.48 5.45
N TRP A 94 -3.19 7.64 5.83
CA TRP A 94 -3.96 8.71 6.47
C TRP A 94 -4.96 9.36 5.52
N SER A 95 -4.57 9.68 4.28
CA SER A 95 -5.46 10.34 3.32
C SER A 95 -6.72 9.53 3.01
N LEU A 96 -6.60 8.19 2.95
CA LEU A 96 -7.77 7.32 2.76
C LEU A 96 -8.81 7.47 3.87
N LEU A 97 -8.37 7.72 5.11
CA LEU A 97 -9.28 7.91 6.24
C LEU A 97 -9.93 9.30 6.21
N GLU A 98 -9.21 10.33 5.76
CA GLU A 98 -9.75 11.69 5.62
C GLU A 98 -10.81 11.79 4.51
N GLU A 99 -10.64 11.05 3.41
CA GLU A 99 -11.60 11.00 2.30
C GLU A 99 -12.93 10.31 2.67
N THR A 100 -12.98 9.60 3.80
CA THR A 100 -14.16 8.84 4.26
C THR A 100 -15.00 9.59 5.31
N GLN A 101 -14.64 10.84 5.66
CA GLN A 101 -15.41 11.74 6.54
C GLN A 101 -16.31 12.69 5.76
#